data_AF-A0A0F9F7P6-F1
#
_entry.id   AF-A0A0F9F7P6-F1
#
_cell.length_a   1.000
_cell.length_b   1.000
_cell.length_c   1.000
_cell.angle_alpha   90.00
_cell.angle_beta   90.00
_cell.angle_gamma   90.00
#
_symmetry.space_group_name_H-M   'P 1'
#
loop_
_entity.id
_entity.type
_entity.pdbx_description
1 polymer ?
#
loop_
_entity_poly.entity_id
_entity_poly.type
_entity_poly.pdbx_seq_one_letter_code
_entity_poly.pdbx_strand_id
1 'polypeptide(L)'
;MDKETEDTLNTLRVESKKSLFFLARAILKYSDLDPDIHLPICRMLQNYQQNTRRMIVFPRTWFKSTIGSIAYPIWRAINNPNVRLLIAQNTMTNAKKKISSIKAIWESNGLLRAMFPELLPRGDRPWSAECLTLNRNLPEPEGTFEPAGCGTAVTSRHYDEVIQDDTVAPDYDAMTGEIQQPTQTEIEKAIGFHKMCHPLLLHPTKSAITVIGTRWAPEDLIGWIYKNGRGYTAVSRSAREDTNGLPATKEQGGSPIWERFDDDTLDELEAAIGPFMFSMLY
;
A
#
# COMPACT_ATOMS: atom_id res chain seq x y z
N MET A 1 29.98 -20.61 -2.35
CA MET A 1 29.04 -20.30 -3.45
C MET A 1 29.85 -20.34 -4.72
N ASP A 2 29.42 -21.08 -5.74
CA ASP A 2 30.11 -21.05 -7.03
C ASP A 2 29.84 -19.72 -7.75
N LYS A 3 30.67 -19.41 -8.75
CA LYS A 3 30.62 -18.14 -9.47
C LYS A 3 29.28 -17.92 -10.19
N GLU A 4 28.68 -18.99 -10.71
CA GLU A 4 27.42 -18.94 -11.45
C GLU A 4 26.23 -18.55 -10.54
N THR A 5 26.19 -19.09 -9.32
CA THR A 5 25.19 -18.70 -8.32
C THR A 5 25.36 -17.24 -7.91
N GLU A 6 26.61 -16.77 -7.74
CA GLU A 6 26.90 -15.37 -7.42
C GLU A 6 26.46 -14.41 -8.53
N ASP A 7 26.76 -14.73 -9.78
CA ASP A 7 26.35 -13.96 -10.96
C ASP A 7 24.81 -13.89 -11.08
N THR A 8 24.13 -15.00 -10.79
CA THR A 8 22.67 -15.08 -10.77
C THR A 8 22.07 -14.18 -9.68
N LEU A 9 22.57 -14.28 -8.44
CA LEU A 9 22.11 -13.44 -7.33
C LEU A 9 22.33 -11.95 -7.61
N ASN A 10 23.47 -11.59 -8.20
CA ASN A 10 23.75 -10.21 -8.60
C ASN A 10 22.77 -9.71 -9.65
N THR A 11 22.42 -10.54 -10.64
CA THR A 11 21.42 -10.22 -11.66
C THR A 11 20.04 -10.00 -11.02
N LEU A 12 19.59 -10.92 -10.18
CA LEU A 12 18.31 -10.79 -9.48
C LEU A 12 18.27 -9.55 -8.58
N ARG A 13 19.39 -9.24 -7.92
CA ARG A 13 19.54 -8.04 -7.07
C ARG A 13 19.37 -6.77 -7.90
N VAL A 14 20.01 -6.68 -9.06
CA VAL A 14 19.90 -5.52 -9.96
C VAL A 14 18.46 -5.34 -10.45
N GLU A 15 17.81 -6.41 -10.89
CA GLU A 15 16.44 -6.33 -11.41
C GLU A 15 15.42 -6.00 -10.30
N SER A 16 15.61 -6.55 -9.10
CA SER A 16 14.80 -6.21 -7.92
C SER A 16 14.90 -4.73 -7.54
N LYS A 17 16.08 -4.11 -7.69
CA LYS A 17 16.26 -2.69 -7.42
C LYS A 17 15.58 -1.82 -8.47
N LYS A 18 15.58 -2.23 -9.74
CA LYS A 18 14.97 -1.48 -10.86
C LYS A 18 13.45 -1.59 -10.92
N SER A 19 12.90 -2.76 -10.58
CA SER A 19 11.49 -3.08 -10.77
C SER A 19 10.85 -3.61 -9.49
N LEU A 20 9.99 -2.78 -8.89
CA LEU A 20 9.08 -3.13 -7.81
C LEU A 20 8.17 -4.29 -8.22
N PHE A 21 7.66 -4.31 -9.45
CA PHE A 21 6.81 -5.40 -9.91
C PHE A 21 7.59 -6.73 -9.94
N PHE A 22 8.84 -6.70 -10.42
CA PHE A 22 9.71 -7.88 -10.39
C PHE A 22 10.01 -8.32 -8.96
N LEU A 23 10.41 -7.39 -8.07
CA LEU A 23 10.62 -7.70 -6.66
C LEU A 23 9.37 -8.36 -6.05
N ALA A 24 8.20 -7.74 -6.21
CA ALA A 24 6.96 -8.21 -5.62
C ALA A 24 6.58 -9.61 -6.14
N ARG A 25 6.58 -9.80 -7.46
CA ARG A 25 6.11 -11.04 -8.09
C ARG A 25 7.13 -12.17 -7.97
N ALA A 26 8.39 -11.94 -8.35
CA ALA A 26 9.41 -12.98 -8.45
C ALA A 26 10.12 -13.27 -7.13
N ILE A 27 10.43 -12.24 -6.34
CA ILE A 27 11.25 -12.39 -5.12
C ILE A 27 10.38 -12.57 -3.88
N LEU A 28 9.35 -11.74 -3.73
CA LEU A 28 8.42 -11.80 -2.59
C LEU A 28 7.32 -12.85 -2.79
N LYS A 29 7.29 -13.50 -3.95
CA LYS A 29 6.38 -14.60 -4.32
C LYS A 29 4.90 -14.20 -4.34
N TYR A 30 4.60 -12.94 -4.66
CA TYR A 30 3.25 -12.51 -4.99
C TYR A 30 2.93 -12.84 -6.44
N SER A 31 2.83 -14.14 -6.76
CA SER A 31 2.70 -14.67 -8.13
C SER A 31 1.46 -14.17 -8.87
N ASP A 32 0.39 -13.91 -8.13
CA ASP A 32 -0.94 -13.52 -8.62
C ASP A 32 -1.02 -12.05 -9.08
N LEU A 33 0.10 -11.32 -9.00
CA LEU A 33 0.18 -9.98 -9.55
C LEU A 33 0.15 -10.05 -11.09
N ASP A 34 -1.00 -9.66 -11.63
CA ASP A 34 -1.22 -9.47 -13.05
C ASP A 34 -0.47 -8.22 -13.58
N PRO A 35 0.25 -8.32 -14.71
CA PRO A 35 1.01 -7.21 -15.28
C PRO A 35 0.13 -6.06 -15.80
N ASP A 36 -1.03 -6.31 -16.37
CA ASP A 36 -1.87 -5.26 -16.95
C ASP A 36 -2.62 -4.49 -15.85
N ILE A 37 -2.98 -5.18 -14.77
CA ILE A 37 -3.67 -4.60 -13.61
C ILE A 37 -2.69 -3.92 -12.65
N HIS A 38 -1.58 -4.57 -12.29
CA HIS A 38 -0.77 -4.17 -11.13
C HIS A 38 0.53 -3.44 -11.49
N LEU A 39 1.10 -3.65 -12.69
CA LEU A 39 2.31 -2.93 -13.11
C LEU A 39 2.13 -1.40 -13.14
N PRO A 40 0.96 -0.83 -13.53
CA PRO A 40 0.73 0.62 -13.45
C PRO A 40 0.91 1.17 -12.03
N ILE A 41 0.42 0.46 -11.00
CA ILE A 41 0.61 0.84 -9.60
C ILE A 41 2.10 0.87 -9.26
N CYS A 42 2.83 -0.19 -9.63
CA CYS A 42 4.26 -0.28 -9.35
C CYS A 42 5.06 0.85 -10.00
N ARG A 43 4.76 1.19 -11.26
CA ARG A 43 5.39 2.29 -11.99
C ARG A 43 5.12 3.64 -11.32
N MET A 44 3.88 3.91 -10.89
CA MET A 44 3.56 5.13 -10.16
C MET A 44 4.32 5.22 -8.83
N LEU A 45 4.38 4.12 -8.08
CA LEU A 45 5.10 4.08 -6.80
C LEU A 45 6.61 4.26 -6.97
N GLN A 46 7.21 3.70 -8.01
CA GLN A 46 8.63 3.87 -8.31
C GLN A 46 8.99 5.33 -8.64
N ASN A 47 8.07 6.11 -9.20
CA ASN A 47 8.33 7.50 -9.58
C ASN A 47 8.21 8.50 -8.40
N TYR A 48 8.51 8.06 -7.17
CA TYR A 48 8.32 8.84 -5.94
C TYR A 48 9.12 10.15 -5.88
N GLN A 49 10.19 10.26 -6.67
CA GLN A 49 11.03 11.47 -6.72
C GLN A 49 10.38 12.60 -7.54
N GLN A 50 9.54 12.26 -8.52
CA GLN A 50 8.82 13.24 -9.35
C GLN A 50 7.39 13.43 -8.86
N ASN A 51 6.81 12.38 -8.27
CA ASN A 51 5.43 12.35 -7.84
C ASN A 51 5.33 12.06 -6.34
N THR A 52 5.15 13.13 -5.56
CA THR A 52 5.12 13.07 -4.10
C THR A 52 3.71 13.02 -3.53
N ARG A 53 2.66 13.06 -4.34
CA ARG A 53 1.26 12.94 -3.90
C ARG A 53 0.56 11.89 -4.78
N ARG A 54 0.39 10.70 -4.24
CA ARG A 54 -0.08 9.53 -5.00
C ARG A 54 -1.33 8.97 -4.40
N MET A 55 -2.22 8.49 -5.25
CA MET A 55 -3.44 7.82 -4.83
C MET A 55 -3.66 6.53 -5.62
N ILE A 56 -3.87 5.42 -4.91
CA ILE A 56 -4.11 4.09 -5.48
C ILE A 56 -5.51 3.66 -5.03
N VAL A 57 -6.45 3.62 -5.97
CA VAL A 57 -7.86 3.31 -5.70
C VAL A 57 -8.23 2.05 -6.48
N PHE A 58 -8.31 0.93 -5.78
CA PHE A 58 -8.61 -0.36 -6.40
C PHE A 58 -9.73 -1.04 -5.62
N PRO A 59 -10.44 -1.99 -6.25
CA PRO A 59 -11.43 -2.79 -5.56
C PRO A 59 -10.86 -3.56 -4.36
N ARG A 60 -11.74 -4.05 -3.50
CA ARG A 60 -11.34 -4.90 -2.37
C ARG A 60 -10.70 -6.18 -2.91
N THR A 61 -9.64 -6.68 -2.26
CA THR A 61 -8.94 -7.94 -2.64
C THR A 61 -8.09 -7.87 -3.92
N TRP A 62 -7.82 -6.67 -4.46
CA TRP A 62 -6.99 -6.46 -5.66
C TRP A 62 -5.52 -6.11 -5.36
N PHE A 63 -4.98 -6.72 -4.30
CA PHE A 63 -3.57 -6.64 -3.91
C PHE A 63 -2.94 -5.24 -3.73
N LYS A 64 -3.71 -4.15 -3.76
CA LYS A 64 -3.22 -2.76 -3.58
C LYS A 64 -2.39 -2.58 -2.30
N SER A 65 -2.82 -3.15 -1.18
CA SER A 65 -2.11 -3.08 0.10
C SER A 65 -0.87 -3.99 0.11
N THR A 66 -0.91 -5.13 -0.58
CA THR A 66 0.26 -6.01 -0.75
C THR A 66 1.37 -5.28 -1.50
N ILE A 67 1.02 -4.57 -2.58
CA ILE A 67 1.96 -3.79 -3.37
C ILE A 67 2.43 -2.57 -2.57
N GLY A 68 1.52 -1.70 -2.16
CA GLY A 68 1.87 -0.36 -1.68
C GLY A 68 2.26 -0.30 -0.20
N SER A 69 1.84 -1.25 0.64
CA SER A 69 2.11 -1.24 2.09
C SER A 69 3.08 -2.34 2.55
N ILE A 70 3.49 -3.24 1.65
CA ILE A 70 4.46 -4.31 1.96
C ILE A 70 5.60 -4.31 0.95
N ALA A 71 5.33 -4.62 -0.33
CA ALA A 71 6.38 -4.76 -1.33
C ALA A 71 7.11 -3.44 -1.61
N TYR A 72 6.37 -2.34 -1.72
CA TYR A 72 6.92 -1.03 -2.00
C TYR A 72 7.79 -0.47 -0.87
N PRO A 73 7.37 -0.52 0.42
CA PRO A 73 8.25 -0.17 1.52
C PRO A 73 9.56 -0.96 1.51
N ILE A 74 9.50 -2.28 1.26
CA ILE A 74 10.70 -3.12 1.15
C ILE A 74 11.58 -2.64 0.00
N TRP A 75 11.00 -2.39 -1.18
CA TRP A 75 11.72 -1.87 -2.34
C TRP A 75 12.38 -0.51 -2.07
N ARG A 76 11.69 0.40 -1.35
CA ARG A 76 12.23 1.69 -0.94
C ARG A 76 13.42 1.54 -0.01
N ALA A 77 13.34 0.63 0.96
CA ALA A 77 14.42 0.37 1.90
C ALA A 77 15.63 -0.33 1.26
N ILE A 78 15.40 -1.22 0.29
CA ILE A 78 16.46 -1.83 -0.53
C ILE A 78 17.23 -0.76 -1.32
N ASN A 79 16.53 0.23 -1.88
CA ASN A 79 17.14 1.29 -2.68
C ASN A 79 17.74 2.42 -1.84
N ASN A 80 17.20 2.65 -0.64
CA ASN A 80 17.72 3.59 0.33
C ASN A 80 17.53 3.06 1.76
N PRO A 81 18.57 2.46 2.38
CA PRO A 81 18.48 1.92 3.75
C PRO A 81 18.17 2.97 4.81
N ASN A 82 18.44 4.24 4.52
CA ASN A 82 18.17 5.37 5.40
C ASN A 82 16.75 5.91 5.32
N VAL A 83 15.90 5.34 4.46
CA VAL A 83 14.51 5.78 4.32
C VAL A 83 13.75 5.62 5.64
N ARG A 84 12.90 6.59 5.95
CA ARG A 84 11.96 6.57 7.07
C ARG A 84 10.54 6.53 6.53
N LEU A 85 9.85 5.42 6.73
CA LEU A 85 8.51 5.16 6.19
C LEU A 85 7.50 5.03 7.32
N LEU A 86 6.47 5.88 7.30
CA LEU A 86 5.30 5.75 8.16
C LEU A 86 4.21 4.98 7.41
N ILE A 87 3.74 3.86 7.96
CA ILE A 87 2.64 3.08 7.41
C ILE A 87 1.42 3.25 8.32
N ALA A 88 0.45 4.01 7.85
CA ALA A 88 -0.78 4.33 8.54
C ALA A 88 -1.95 3.46 8.07
N GLN A 89 -2.81 3.08 9.01
CA GLN A 89 -4.09 2.39 8.77
C GLN A 89 -5.19 3.03 9.62
N ASN A 90 -6.43 2.57 9.47
CA ASN A 90 -7.55 2.99 10.33
C ASN A 90 -7.24 2.83 11.84
N THR A 91 -6.55 1.74 12.20
CA THR A 91 -6.13 1.43 13.58
C THR A 91 -4.64 1.12 13.70
N MET A 92 -4.06 1.38 14.88
CA MET A 92 -2.68 1.01 15.18
C MET A 92 -2.46 -0.50 15.07
N THR A 93 -3.44 -1.31 15.49
CA THR A 93 -3.39 -2.77 15.39
C THR A 93 -3.24 -3.23 13.95
N ASN A 94 -3.99 -2.66 13.01
CA ASN A 94 -3.87 -3.00 11.59
C ASN A 94 -2.54 -2.55 11.01
N ALA A 95 -2.03 -1.37 11.41
CA ALA A 95 -0.72 -0.90 10.98
C ALA A 95 0.41 -1.83 11.45
N LYS A 96 0.38 -2.25 12.71
CA LYS A 96 1.32 -3.25 13.27
C LYS A 96 1.31 -4.58 12.53
N LYS A 97 0.16 -5.02 11.99
CA LYS A 97 0.08 -6.22 11.13
C LYS A 97 0.87 -6.06 9.82
N LYS A 98 0.85 -4.86 9.20
CA LYS A 98 1.68 -4.58 8.01
C LYS A 98 3.17 -4.64 8.33
N ILE A 99 3.60 -4.01 9.43
CA ILE A 99 4.99 -4.06 9.91
C ILE A 99 5.41 -5.50 10.21
N SER A 100 4.54 -6.28 10.86
CA SER A 100 4.78 -7.69 11.16
C SER A 100 4.95 -8.53 9.89
N SER A 101 4.18 -8.22 8.83
CA SER A 101 4.30 -8.90 7.52
C SER A 101 5.64 -8.58 6.85
N ILE A 102 6.06 -7.29 6.87
CA ILE A 102 7.37 -6.86 6.37
C ILE A 102 8.50 -7.56 7.16
N LYS A 103 8.40 -7.57 8.50
CA LYS A 103 9.34 -8.26 9.39
C LYS A 103 9.45 -9.74 9.04
N ALA A 104 8.33 -10.44 8.89
CA ALA A 104 8.31 -11.86 8.55
C ALA A 104 8.98 -12.14 7.20
N ILE A 105 8.82 -11.27 6.21
CA ILE A 105 9.51 -11.37 4.91
C ILE A 105 11.03 -11.27 5.09
N TRP A 106 11.51 -10.27 5.84
CA TRP A 106 12.94 -10.12 6.12
C TRP A 106 13.53 -11.30 6.89
N GLU A 107 12.74 -11.97 7.72
CA GLU A 107 13.17 -13.11 8.52
C GLU A 107 13.16 -14.43 7.75
N SER A 108 12.15 -14.65 6.90
CA SER A 108 11.88 -15.97 6.29
C SER A 108 12.25 -16.07 4.80
N ASN A 109 12.31 -14.95 4.07
CA ASN A 109 12.59 -15.00 2.63
C ASN A 109 14.10 -15.17 2.38
N GLY A 110 14.54 -16.43 2.20
CA GLY A 110 15.94 -16.77 1.98
C GLY A 110 16.57 -16.08 0.77
N LEU A 111 15.82 -15.89 -0.32
CA LEU A 111 16.33 -15.23 -1.53
C LEU A 111 16.56 -13.74 -1.29
N LEU A 112 15.61 -13.05 -0.65
CA LEU A 112 15.76 -11.64 -0.25
C LEU A 112 16.97 -11.47 0.68
N ARG A 113 17.12 -12.35 1.68
CA ARG A 113 18.23 -12.32 2.63
C ARG A 113 19.59 -12.60 1.99
N ALA A 114 19.64 -13.53 1.03
CA ALA A 114 20.85 -13.84 0.27
C ALA A 114 21.24 -12.69 -0.67
N MET A 115 20.26 -12.01 -1.27
CA MET A 115 20.51 -10.86 -2.14
C MET A 115 20.91 -9.61 -1.36
N PHE A 116 20.37 -9.36 -0.16
CA PHE A 116 20.62 -8.13 0.62
C PHE A 116 21.08 -8.40 2.06
N PRO A 117 22.15 -9.18 2.28
CA PRO A 117 22.60 -9.55 3.62
C PRO A 117 23.04 -8.34 4.45
N GLU A 118 23.50 -7.26 3.81
CA GLU A 118 23.97 -6.05 4.46
C GLU A 118 22.87 -5.23 5.15
N LEU A 119 21.59 -5.45 4.77
CA LEU A 119 20.43 -4.74 5.33
C LEU A 119 19.85 -5.44 6.56
N LEU A 120 20.22 -6.71 6.80
CA LEU A 120 19.67 -7.50 7.88
C LEU A 120 20.03 -6.92 9.26
N PRO A 121 19.11 -6.97 10.23
CA PRO A 121 19.36 -6.46 11.57
C PRO A 121 20.47 -7.26 12.26
N ARG A 122 21.31 -6.57 13.04
CA ARG A 122 22.44 -7.17 13.78
C ARG A 122 22.15 -7.35 15.28
N GLY A 123 20.92 -7.08 15.71
CA GLY A 123 20.48 -7.16 17.12
C GLY A 123 20.72 -5.89 17.93
N ASP A 124 21.21 -4.82 17.31
CA ASP A 124 21.55 -3.53 17.91
C ASP A 124 20.46 -2.45 17.70
N ARG A 125 19.37 -2.80 17.01
CA ARG A 125 18.34 -1.87 16.55
C ARG A 125 16.92 -2.38 16.84
N PRO A 126 15.91 -1.50 16.92
CA PRO A 126 14.53 -1.91 17.08
C PRO A 126 14.09 -2.89 15.98
N TRP A 127 13.54 -4.03 16.41
CA TRP A 127 13.07 -5.10 15.52
C TRP A 127 11.73 -5.66 16.00
N SER A 128 10.72 -4.79 16.11
CA SER A 128 9.39 -5.14 16.61
C SER A 128 8.29 -4.65 15.67
N ALA A 129 7.04 -5.01 15.96
CA ALA A 129 5.89 -4.51 15.21
C ALA A 129 5.65 -3.01 15.41
N GLU A 130 6.27 -2.39 16.43
CA GLU A 130 6.15 -0.94 16.72
C GLU A 130 7.22 -0.12 16.01
N CYS A 131 8.36 -0.70 15.71
CA CYS A 131 9.45 -0.05 15.02
C CYS A 131 10.38 -1.11 14.44
N LEU A 132 10.53 -1.10 13.11
CA LEU A 132 11.40 -2.02 12.40
C LEU A 132 12.53 -1.21 11.74
N THR A 133 13.77 -1.46 12.16
CA THR A 133 14.94 -0.72 11.67
C THR A 133 15.94 -1.67 11.03
N LEU A 134 16.17 -1.49 9.72
CA LEU A 134 17.21 -2.19 8.99
C LEU A 134 18.59 -1.65 9.34
N ASN A 135 19.62 -2.39 8.94
CA ASN A 135 20.98 -1.89 9.03
C ASN A 135 21.18 -0.71 8.05
N ARG A 136 21.51 0.46 8.60
CA ARG A 136 21.59 1.77 7.93
C ARG A 136 22.57 2.70 8.65
N ASN A 137 23.02 3.78 8.03
CA ASN A 137 24.12 4.58 8.57
C ASN A 137 23.67 5.87 9.29
N LEU A 138 22.39 6.25 9.20
CA LEU A 138 21.87 7.43 9.90
C LEU A 138 21.27 7.09 11.28
N PRO A 139 21.69 7.79 12.36
CA PRO A 139 21.15 7.62 13.71
C PRO A 139 19.89 8.47 13.93
N GLU A 140 18.91 8.34 13.04
CA GLU A 140 17.62 9.03 13.19
C GLU A 140 16.73 8.31 14.22
N PRO A 141 15.89 9.04 14.95
CA PRO A 141 15.02 8.45 15.95
C PRO A 141 13.92 7.58 15.30
N GLU A 142 13.49 7.85 14.06
CA GLU A 142 12.50 7.02 13.35
C GLU A 142 13.12 5.73 12.84
N GLY A 143 12.44 4.60 13.00
CA GLY A 143 12.81 3.36 12.33
C GLY A 143 12.78 3.45 10.80
N THR A 144 13.18 2.36 10.13
CA THR A 144 12.98 2.24 8.67
C THR A 144 11.49 2.16 8.34
N PHE A 145 10.74 1.43 9.16
CA PHE A 145 9.30 1.27 9.07
C PHE A 145 8.66 1.49 10.44
N GLU A 146 7.72 2.42 10.53
CA GLU A 146 6.91 2.67 11.72
C GLU A 146 5.42 2.60 11.42
N PRO A 147 4.58 2.03 12.31
CA PRO A 147 3.14 2.01 12.16
C PRO A 147 2.48 3.26 12.74
N ALA A 148 1.33 3.67 12.18
CA ALA A 148 0.42 4.61 12.82
C ALA A 148 -1.05 4.22 12.65
N GLY A 149 -1.87 4.49 13.66
CA GLY A 149 -3.33 4.52 13.51
C GLY A 149 -3.83 5.94 13.31
N CYS A 150 -4.95 6.12 12.59
CA CYS A 150 -5.54 7.44 12.36
C CYS A 150 -5.96 8.18 13.65
N GLY A 151 -6.07 7.47 14.78
CA GLY A 151 -6.41 8.06 16.09
C GLY A 151 -5.21 8.38 16.99
N THR A 152 -4.00 8.19 16.49
CA THR A 152 -2.77 8.35 17.27
C THR A 152 -2.07 9.63 16.86
N ALA A 153 -1.68 10.45 17.83
CA ALA A 153 -0.80 11.58 17.59
C ALA A 153 0.60 11.06 17.26
N VAL A 154 1.09 11.36 16.06
CA VAL A 154 2.49 11.17 15.70
C VAL A 154 3.17 12.52 15.89
N THR A 155 4.04 12.64 16.88
CA THR A 155 4.69 13.92 17.24
C THR A 155 6.20 13.80 17.17
N SER A 156 6.86 14.91 16.79
CA SER A 156 8.33 15.00 16.73
C SER A 156 8.99 13.97 15.81
N ARG A 157 8.30 13.52 14.75
CA ARG A 157 8.81 12.57 13.75
C ARG A 157 8.77 13.17 12.35
N HIS A 158 9.73 12.77 11.51
CA HIS A 158 9.85 13.22 10.12
C HIS A 158 10.16 12.08 9.16
N TYR A 159 9.31 11.89 8.15
CA TYR A 159 9.37 10.75 7.24
C TYR A 159 9.70 11.15 5.80
N ASP A 160 10.42 10.28 5.10
CA ASP A 160 10.58 10.36 3.64
C ASP A 160 9.27 10.06 2.93
N GLU A 161 8.41 9.23 3.54
CA GLU A 161 7.08 8.98 3.02
C GLU A 161 6.09 8.55 4.10
N VAL A 162 4.86 9.07 3.99
CA VAL A 162 3.71 8.59 4.74
C VAL A 162 2.78 7.82 3.80
N ILE A 163 2.60 6.54 4.07
CA ILE A 163 1.73 5.61 3.33
C ILE A 163 0.45 5.43 4.15
N GLN A 164 -0.67 5.90 3.64
CA GLN A 164 -2.00 5.76 4.23
C GLN A 164 -2.73 4.65 3.48
N ASP A 165 -2.94 3.49 4.10
CA ASP A 165 -3.61 2.35 3.45
C ASP A 165 -4.87 1.94 4.24
N ASP A 166 -6.02 2.01 3.56
CA ASP A 166 -7.35 1.81 4.14
C ASP A 166 -7.52 2.53 5.51
N THR A 167 -7.19 3.83 5.54
CA THR A 167 -7.37 4.68 6.73
C THR A 167 -8.83 4.93 7.07
N VAL A 168 -9.71 4.74 6.09
CA VAL A 168 -11.15 4.61 6.24
C VAL A 168 -11.51 3.15 5.97
N ALA A 169 -12.09 2.49 6.95
CA ALA A 169 -12.69 1.18 6.81
C ALA A 169 -13.85 1.11 7.83
N PRO A 170 -15.00 0.53 7.47
CA PRO A 170 -16.11 0.40 8.40
C PRO A 170 -15.76 -0.60 9.50
N ASP A 171 -16.35 -0.37 10.67
CA ASP A 171 -16.44 -1.40 11.69
C ASP A 171 -17.35 -2.55 11.22
N TYR A 172 -16.93 -3.78 11.52
CA TYR A 172 -17.73 -4.97 11.24
C TYR A 172 -18.79 -5.09 12.33
N ASP A 173 -20.06 -4.94 11.99
CA ASP A 173 -21.14 -5.28 12.91
C ASP A 173 -21.32 -6.80 12.94
N ALA A 174 -20.74 -7.41 13.98
CA ALA A 174 -20.80 -8.85 14.20
C ALA A 174 -22.23 -9.37 14.46
N MET A 175 -23.22 -8.51 14.75
CA MET A 175 -24.60 -8.93 14.99
C MET A 175 -25.42 -9.03 13.70
N THR A 176 -25.22 -8.11 12.75
CA THR A 176 -26.00 -8.06 11.51
C THR A 176 -25.28 -8.76 10.35
N GLY A 177 -23.94 -8.84 10.40
CA GLY A 177 -23.14 -9.41 9.32
C GLY A 177 -23.12 -8.55 8.04
N GLU A 178 -23.74 -7.37 8.08
CA GLU A 178 -23.82 -6.45 6.94
C GLU A 178 -22.59 -5.56 6.86
N ILE A 179 -22.10 -5.36 5.63
CA ILE A 179 -21.03 -4.40 5.37
C ILE A 179 -21.65 -3.00 5.35
N GLN A 180 -21.38 -2.21 6.39
CA GLN A 180 -21.87 -0.83 6.49
C GLN A 180 -20.87 0.17 5.91
N GLN A 181 -21.36 1.38 5.63
CA GLN A 181 -20.48 2.50 5.36
C GLN A 181 -19.75 2.95 6.63
N PRO A 182 -18.54 3.49 6.50
CA PRO A 182 -17.86 4.15 7.62
C PRO A 182 -18.71 5.31 8.13
N THR A 183 -18.73 5.45 9.45
CA THR A 183 -19.38 6.56 10.13
C THR A 183 -18.69 7.89 9.79
N GLN A 184 -19.42 9.00 9.94
CA GLN A 184 -18.89 10.34 9.75
C GLN A 184 -17.64 10.59 10.61
N THR A 185 -17.64 10.09 11.85
CA THR A 185 -16.50 10.20 12.77
C THR A 185 -15.25 9.49 12.24
N GLU A 186 -15.38 8.31 11.64
CA GLU A 186 -14.26 7.57 11.05
C GLU A 186 -13.69 8.30 9.83
N ILE A 187 -14.57 8.84 8.98
CA ILE A 187 -14.19 9.65 7.82
C ILE A 187 -13.44 10.91 8.28
N GLU A 188 -13.98 11.66 9.25
CA GLU A 188 -13.35 12.87 9.78
C GLU A 188 -12.00 12.59 10.42
N LYS A 189 -11.88 11.48 11.14
CA LYS A 189 -10.63 11.02 11.74
C LYS A 189 -9.57 10.73 10.68
N ALA A 190 -9.93 10.05 9.58
CA ALA A 190 -9.02 9.79 8.49
C ALA A 190 -8.61 11.07 7.74
N ILE A 191 -9.55 11.99 7.50
CA ILE A 191 -9.27 13.31 6.90
C ILE A 191 -8.36 14.14 7.82
N GLY A 192 -8.62 14.12 9.13
CA GLY A 192 -7.80 14.77 10.14
C GLY A 192 -6.37 14.25 10.11
N PHE A 193 -6.19 12.92 10.16
CA PHE A 193 -4.89 12.28 10.03
C PHE A 193 -4.19 12.66 8.72
N HIS A 194 -4.91 12.64 7.59
CA HIS A 194 -4.37 13.02 6.28
C HIS A 194 -3.80 14.44 6.27
N LYS A 195 -4.53 15.40 6.84
CA LYS A 195 -4.08 16.81 6.95
C LYS A 195 -2.81 16.91 7.81
N MET A 196 -2.73 16.14 8.89
CA MET A 196 -1.57 16.09 9.79
C MET A 196 -0.35 15.42 9.17
N CYS A 197 -0.48 14.70 8.05
CA CYS A 197 0.66 14.07 7.39
C CYS A 197 1.64 15.09 6.79
N HIS A 198 1.17 16.28 6.40
CA HIS A 198 2.03 17.31 5.80
C HIS A 198 3.16 17.78 6.73
N PRO A 199 2.90 18.16 8.00
CA PRO A 199 3.94 18.45 8.98
C PRO A 199 4.89 17.28 9.30
N LEU A 200 4.48 16.03 9.04
CA LEU A 200 5.33 14.85 9.27
C LEU A 200 6.32 14.57 8.15
N LEU A 201 6.29 15.36 7.07
CA LEU A 201 7.19 15.18 5.94
C LEU A 201 8.57 15.76 6.26
N LEU A 202 9.61 14.94 6.09
CA LEU A 202 11.00 15.34 6.23
C LEU A 202 11.38 16.50 5.30
N HIS A 203 10.91 16.45 4.04
CA HIS A 203 11.18 17.48 3.07
C HIS A 203 9.89 17.84 2.31
N PRO A 204 9.46 19.11 2.30
CA PRO A 204 8.15 19.50 1.78
C PRO A 204 7.91 19.14 0.30
N THR A 205 8.98 19.15 -0.50
CA THR A 205 8.91 18.88 -1.96
C THR A 205 9.48 17.52 -2.39
N LYS A 206 10.13 16.77 -1.49
CA LYS A 206 10.79 15.49 -1.82
C LYS A 206 10.16 14.31 -1.09
N SER A 207 9.62 14.54 0.10
CA SER A 207 8.89 13.51 0.84
C SER A 207 7.49 13.33 0.27
N ALA A 208 7.02 12.09 0.30
CA ALA A 208 5.78 11.72 -0.34
C ALA A 208 4.65 11.43 0.64
N ILE A 209 3.42 11.62 0.16
CA ILE A 209 2.21 11.08 0.76
C ILE A 209 1.59 10.16 -0.28
N THR A 210 1.36 8.91 0.11
CA THR A 210 0.72 7.90 -0.73
C THR A 210 -0.54 7.44 -0.03
N VAL A 211 -1.68 7.60 -0.70
CA VAL A 211 -2.97 7.10 -0.22
C VAL A 211 -3.33 5.86 -1.02
N ILE A 212 -3.71 4.81 -0.33
CA ILE A 212 -4.08 3.51 -0.87
C ILE A 212 -5.43 3.18 -0.25
N GLY A 213 -6.42 2.82 -1.05
CA GLY A 213 -7.68 2.45 -0.45
C GLY A 213 -8.70 1.85 -1.40
N THR A 214 -9.73 1.32 -0.77
CA THR A 214 -11.01 0.96 -1.39
C THR A 214 -11.99 2.10 -1.15
N ARG A 215 -12.88 2.39 -2.11
CA ARG A 215 -13.96 3.34 -1.84
C ARG A 215 -14.98 2.66 -0.93
N TRP A 216 -15.36 3.34 0.14
CA TRP A 216 -16.38 2.87 1.09
C TRP A 216 -17.60 3.76 1.11
N ALA A 217 -17.44 5.03 0.74
CA ALA A 217 -18.51 5.99 0.63
C ALA A 217 -18.15 7.09 -0.39
N PRO A 218 -19.14 7.77 -1.00
CA PRO A 218 -18.89 8.90 -1.89
C PRO A 218 -18.01 10.00 -1.28
N GLU A 219 -18.15 10.25 0.02
CA GLU A 219 -17.45 11.30 0.78
C GLU A 219 -16.38 10.76 1.74
N ASP A 220 -15.91 9.53 1.53
CA ASP A 220 -14.76 9.01 2.26
C ASP A 220 -13.48 9.84 2.03
N LEU A 221 -12.35 9.46 2.64
CA LEU A 221 -11.08 10.16 2.48
C LEU A 221 -10.68 10.31 1.01
N ILE A 222 -10.91 9.29 0.18
CA ILE A 222 -10.56 9.34 -1.25
C ILE A 222 -11.46 10.35 -1.97
N GLY A 223 -12.76 10.33 -1.72
CA GLY A 223 -13.71 11.33 -2.22
C GLY A 223 -13.31 12.75 -1.80
N TRP A 224 -12.92 12.92 -0.55
CA TRP A 224 -12.42 14.20 -0.04
C TRP A 224 -11.15 14.67 -0.74
N ILE A 225 -10.18 13.77 -1.00
CA ILE A 225 -8.94 14.09 -1.73
C ILE A 225 -9.23 14.46 -3.17
N TYR A 226 -10.15 13.77 -3.87
CA TYR A 226 -10.53 14.17 -5.22
C TYR A 226 -11.08 15.60 -5.28
N LYS A 227 -11.82 16.03 -4.26
CA LYS A 227 -12.41 17.38 -4.19
C LYS A 227 -11.43 18.46 -3.73
N ASN A 228 -10.56 18.14 -2.77
CA ASN A 228 -9.77 19.14 -2.02
C ASN A 228 -8.26 18.99 -2.19
N GLY A 229 -7.80 17.79 -2.55
CA GLY A 229 -6.39 17.46 -2.71
C GLY A 229 -5.79 18.17 -3.91
N ARG A 230 -4.54 18.60 -3.78
CA ARG A 230 -3.77 19.24 -4.86
C ARG A 230 -2.53 18.43 -5.20
N GLY A 231 -2.25 18.29 -6.50
CA GLY A 231 -1.06 17.61 -7.00
C GLY A 231 -1.11 16.08 -6.90
N TYR A 232 -2.25 15.49 -6.52
CA TYR A 232 -2.40 14.04 -6.50
C TYR A 232 -2.44 13.48 -7.92
N THR A 233 -1.59 12.50 -8.18
CA THR A 233 -1.75 11.60 -9.34
C THR A 233 -2.40 10.32 -8.84
N ALA A 234 -3.44 9.88 -9.54
CA ALA A 234 -4.19 8.68 -9.16
C ALA A 234 -4.01 7.56 -10.20
N VAL A 235 -3.90 6.32 -9.72
CA VAL A 235 -4.23 5.13 -10.50
C VAL A 235 -5.48 4.54 -9.87
N SER A 236 -6.55 4.46 -10.65
CA SER A 236 -7.83 3.91 -10.25
C SER A 236 -8.23 2.78 -11.18
N ARG A 237 -8.87 1.75 -10.62
CA ARG A 237 -9.50 0.66 -11.36
C ARG A 237 -10.85 0.32 -10.75
N SER A 238 -11.74 -0.20 -11.57
CA SER A 238 -12.97 -0.86 -11.16
C SER A 238 -12.96 -2.31 -11.62
N ALA A 239 -13.78 -3.15 -11.00
CA ALA A 239 -13.91 -4.55 -11.37
C ALA A 239 -14.46 -4.70 -12.78
N ARG A 240 -15.41 -3.82 -13.17
CA ARG A 240 -15.93 -3.68 -14.53
C ARG A 240 -15.54 -2.32 -15.11
N GLU A 241 -15.02 -2.33 -16.34
CA GLU A 241 -14.71 -1.12 -17.09
C GLU A 241 -15.26 -1.20 -18.52
N ASP A 242 -15.62 -0.05 -19.08
CA ASP A 242 -15.97 0.11 -20.49
C ASP A 242 -14.73 0.09 -21.40
N THR A 243 -14.94 0.23 -22.71
CA THR A 243 -13.84 0.28 -23.70
C THR A 243 -12.87 1.46 -23.52
N ASN A 244 -13.20 2.46 -22.71
CA ASN A 244 -12.36 3.62 -22.39
C ASN A 244 -11.64 3.46 -21.05
N GLY A 245 -11.82 2.34 -20.33
CA GLY A 245 -11.27 2.13 -18.99
C GLY A 245 -12.01 2.92 -17.90
N LEU A 246 -13.27 3.29 -18.13
CA LEU A 246 -14.12 3.95 -17.14
C LEU A 246 -15.00 2.92 -16.42
N PRO A 247 -15.28 3.11 -15.12
CA PRO A 247 -16.21 2.24 -14.39
C PRO A 247 -17.58 2.18 -15.09
N ALA A 248 -18.10 0.97 -15.33
CA ALA A 248 -19.36 0.77 -16.03
C ALA A 248 -20.07 -0.51 -15.56
N THR A 249 -21.41 -0.46 -15.45
CA THR A 249 -22.21 -1.68 -15.19
C THR A 249 -22.27 -2.59 -16.42
N LYS A 250 -22.77 -3.81 -16.25
CA LYS A 250 -22.98 -4.76 -17.34
C LYS A 250 -23.91 -4.18 -18.43
N GLU A 251 -24.96 -3.48 -18.02
CA GLU A 251 -25.92 -2.82 -18.92
C GLU A 251 -25.31 -1.63 -19.67
N GLN A 252 -24.30 -0.99 -19.09
CA GLN A 252 -23.53 0.10 -19.71
C GLN A 252 -22.43 -0.41 -20.64
N GLY A 253 -22.33 -1.72 -20.84
CA GLY A 253 -21.28 -2.34 -21.66
C GLY A 253 -19.96 -2.55 -20.91
N GLY A 254 -19.96 -2.49 -19.58
CA GLY A 254 -18.80 -2.77 -18.75
C GLY A 254 -18.46 -4.26 -18.70
N SER A 255 -17.18 -4.56 -18.89
CA SER A 255 -16.64 -5.93 -18.86
C SER A 255 -15.69 -6.12 -17.67
N PRO A 256 -15.66 -7.30 -17.03
CA PRO A 256 -14.67 -7.58 -15.99
C PRO A 256 -13.25 -7.47 -16.52
N ILE A 257 -12.39 -6.75 -15.80
CA ILE A 257 -11.01 -6.50 -16.27
C ILE A 257 -9.99 -7.48 -15.69
N TRP A 258 -10.36 -8.30 -14.69
CA TRP A 258 -9.47 -9.26 -14.07
C TRP A 258 -10.16 -10.61 -13.88
N GLU A 259 -9.50 -11.68 -14.34
CA GLU A 259 -10.02 -13.05 -14.36
C GLU A 259 -10.51 -13.57 -13.00
N ARG A 260 -9.96 -13.05 -11.89
CA ARG A 260 -10.36 -13.44 -10.53
C ARG A 260 -11.76 -12.93 -10.15
N PHE A 261 -12.28 -11.97 -10.90
CA PHE A 261 -13.56 -11.30 -10.67
C PHE A 261 -14.38 -11.38 -11.95
N ASP A 262 -14.58 -12.59 -12.46
CA ASP A 262 -15.46 -12.84 -13.59
C ASP A 262 -16.92 -12.44 -13.29
N ASP A 263 -17.78 -12.55 -14.32
CA ASP A 263 -19.19 -12.16 -14.20
C ASP A 263 -19.89 -12.88 -13.04
N ASP A 264 -19.72 -14.19 -12.93
CA ASP A 264 -20.40 -14.99 -11.90
C ASP A 264 -19.93 -14.58 -10.49
N THR A 265 -18.63 -14.36 -10.31
CA THR A 265 -18.06 -13.89 -9.04
C THR A 265 -18.59 -12.51 -8.66
N LEU A 266 -18.70 -11.60 -9.64
CA LEU A 266 -19.20 -10.25 -9.40
C LEU A 266 -20.69 -10.24 -9.08
N ASP A 267 -21.48 -11.05 -9.78
CA ASP A 267 -22.91 -11.17 -9.55
C ASP A 267 -23.19 -11.78 -8.15
N GLU A 268 -22.38 -12.76 -7.71
CA GLU A 268 -22.43 -13.29 -6.33
C GLU A 268 -22.09 -12.21 -5.29
N LEU A 269 -21.02 -11.43 -5.53
CA LEU A 269 -20.61 -10.35 -4.64
C LEU A 269 -21.70 -9.28 -4.53
N GLU A 270 -22.29 -8.86 -5.65
CA GLU A 270 -23.37 -7.87 -5.67
C GLU A 270 -24.61 -8.36 -4.91
N ALA A 271 -25.00 -9.62 -5.11
CA ALA A 271 -26.10 -10.24 -4.38
C ALA A 271 -25.84 -10.30 -2.88
N ALA A 272 -24.59 -10.54 -2.45
CA ALA A 272 -24.23 -10.70 -1.05
C ALA A 272 -24.17 -9.37 -0.27
N ILE A 273 -23.65 -8.30 -0.88
CA ILE A 273 -23.39 -7.02 -0.19
C ILE A 273 -24.36 -5.90 -0.59
N GLY A 274 -25.21 -6.17 -1.58
CA GLY A 274 -26.17 -5.23 -2.13
C GLY A 274 -25.57 -4.25 -3.14
N PRO A 275 -26.39 -3.71 -4.05
CA PRO A 275 -25.95 -2.94 -5.22
C PRO A 275 -25.18 -1.67 -4.84
N PHE A 276 -25.58 -1.00 -3.74
CA PHE A 276 -24.91 0.20 -3.30
C PHE A 276 -23.47 -0.08 -2.85
N MET A 277 -23.27 -1.02 -1.93
CA MET A 277 -21.91 -1.34 -1.43
C MET A 277 -21.05 -1.99 -2.52
N PHE A 278 -21.67 -2.78 -3.40
CA PHE A 278 -21.01 -3.30 -4.58
C PHE A 278 -20.43 -2.19 -5.44
N SER A 279 -21.23 -1.19 -5.82
CA SER A 279 -20.78 -0.05 -6.64
C SER A 279 -19.65 0.79 -6.03
N MET A 280 -19.45 0.71 -4.70
CA MET A 280 -18.34 1.37 -4.02
C MET A 280 -17.09 0.47 -4.01
N LEU A 281 -17.26 -0.84 -3.75
CA LEU A 281 -16.15 -1.75 -3.47
C LEU A 281 -15.55 -2.42 -4.70
N TYR A 282 -16.30 -2.50 -5.81
CA TYR A 282 -15.96 -3.19 -7.05
C TYR A 282 -16.31 -2.30 -8.25
#